data_AF-A0A0N1LDM3-F1
#
_entry.id   AF-A0A0N1LDM3-F1
#
_cell.length_a   1.000
_cell.length_b   1.000
_cell.length_c   1.000
_cell.angle_alpha   90.00
_cell.angle_beta   90.00
_cell.angle_gamma   90.00
#
_symmetry.space_group_name_H-M   'P 1'
#
loop_
_entity.id
_entity.type
_entity.pdbx_description
1 polymer ?
#
loop_
_entity_poly.entity_id
_entity_poly.type
_entity_poly.pdbx_seq_one_letter_code
_entity_poly.pdbx_strand_id
1 'polypeptide(L)'
;MTALALAAPARASTAPAPMPSPDWRRGLDNQRIADLGDGTFLNPVLSGDRPDPAILKDGEDYYLTFSSFESYPGLLIWHSRDLVNWQPRKPALTRNIGSVWAVSLEKHEGRYFLYIPVKASPQNDIFVIWADHIDGPWSDPVPLGLHKHIDPCHAVGEDGSRWLFLSGGDRVRLSDDGMRATGEVEHVYDPWRYPSEWDVEGFAPEGPKIHRIGKWFYMLTAVGGTAGPPTGHMVIAARSRSIHGPWEQHPGNPLVRTTDIREAWWSRGHASLVEAPDGSWWSLYHGYENGFWTLGRQCLLDPVEWGADGWFRMTGGDLSQPIPRPKGGRALPHGMALSDDFATLQLGTKWSFFRPAPDEAARVRVQDNALFLRGKGLAPSTGSPLLLTAGDTSYRFECDIELAPGGTAGLVLFYDDKLYAGLGFDAVRFVTHQYGIERARPVNPHGGRMRLRVTNRRHIVSFHTSGDGGRTWLKFDRGMEVSGYHHNVRGGFLMLRPGLYAAGPGEAAFRNFRFTALAAE
;
A
#
# COMPACT_ATOMS: atom_id res chain seq x y z
N MET A 1 -30.53 47.06 44.30
CA MET A 1 -29.17 46.98 43.73
C MET A 1 -28.69 45.55 43.89
N THR A 2 -28.84 44.74 42.85
CA THR A 2 -28.48 43.32 42.85
C THR A 2 -27.11 43.21 42.19
N ALA A 3 -26.10 42.82 42.97
CA ALA A 3 -24.72 42.69 42.48
C ALA A 3 -24.59 41.45 41.59
N LEU A 4 -24.25 41.65 40.32
CA LEU A 4 -23.82 40.57 39.42
C LEU A 4 -22.41 40.13 39.81
N ALA A 5 -22.27 38.86 40.21
CA ALA A 5 -20.96 38.21 40.32
C ALA A 5 -20.43 37.90 38.92
N LEU A 6 -19.29 38.52 38.56
CA LEU A 6 -18.53 38.20 37.35
C LEU A 6 -17.88 36.82 37.50
N ALA A 7 -18.31 35.88 36.66
CA ALA A 7 -17.66 34.57 36.53
C ALA A 7 -16.24 34.75 35.96
N ALA A 8 -15.27 34.08 36.58
CA ALA A 8 -13.89 34.05 36.11
C ALA A 8 -13.79 33.37 34.73
N PRO A 9 -12.90 33.83 33.83
CA PRO A 9 -12.73 33.23 32.51
C PRO A 9 -12.22 31.79 32.66
N ALA A 10 -12.93 30.85 32.06
CA ALA A 10 -12.46 29.48 31.91
C ALA A 10 -11.14 29.51 31.13
N ARG A 11 -10.06 29.00 31.73
CA ARG A 11 -8.81 28.74 31.01
C ARG A 11 -9.13 27.73 29.92
N ALA A 12 -9.10 28.18 28.66
CA ALA A 12 -9.09 27.27 27.53
C ALA A 12 -7.95 26.28 27.72
N SER A 13 -8.27 24.98 27.76
CA SER A 13 -7.27 23.92 27.66
C SER A 13 -6.46 24.21 26.41
N THR A 14 -5.16 24.46 26.57
CA THR A 14 -4.24 24.60 25.44
C THR A 14 -4.34 23.33 24.60
N ALA A 15 -4.73 23.46 23.33
CA ALA A 15 -4.64 22.35 22.41
C ALA A 15 -3.23 21.74 22.52
N PRO A 16 -3.10 20.41 22.67
CA PRO A 16 -1.79 19.79 22.77
C PRO A 16 -0.97 20.15 21.54
N ALA A 17 0.31 20.48 21.75
CA ALA A 17 1.23 20.78 20.67
C ALA A 17 1.27 19.60 19.68
N PRO A 18 1.35 19.85 18.36
CA PRO A 18 1.60 18.79 17.40
C PRO A 18 2.87 18.04 17.80
N MET A 19 2.81 16.70 17.79
CA MET A 19 4.02 15.91 18.08
C MET A 19 5.13 16.33 17.10
N PRO A 20 6.35 16.59 17.59
CA PRO A 20 7.46 16.89 16.70
C PRO A 20 7.62 15.74 15.69
N SER A 21 7.84 16.08 14.42
CA SER A 21 8.09 15.06 13.40
C SER A 21 9.38 14.32 13.78
N PRO A 22 9.38 12.98 13.73
CA PRO A 22 10.60 12.22 14.01
C PRO A 22 11.75 12.64 13.09
N ASP A 23 12.98 12.58 13.59
CA ASP A 23 14.16 12.87 12.78
C ASP A 23 14.49 11.67 11.87
N TRP A 24 13.79 11.59 10.75
CA TRP A 24 13.99 10.56 9.74
C TRP A 24 15.32 10.76 9.01
N ARG A 25 16.13 9.69 8.91
CA ARG A 25 17.17 9.65 7.88
C ARG A 25 16.55 9.80 6.49
N ARG A 26 17.32 10.42 5.58
CA ARG A 26 16.86 10.77 4.23
C ARG A 26 17.63 10.01 3.15
N GLY A 27 16.90 9.50 2.18
CA GLY A 27 17.40 8.66 1.10
C GLY A 27 17.23 9.26 -0.29
N LEU A 28 17.00 8.36 -1.25
CA LEU A 28 16.71 8.71 -2.64
C LEU A 28 15.53 9.69 -2.71
N ASP A 29 15.67 10.76 -3.50
CA ASP A 29 14.68 11.83 -3.63
C ASP A 29 14.25 12.47 -2.30
N ASN A 30 15.15 12.46 -1.29
CA ASN A 30 14.91 12.95 0.06
C ASN A 30 13.81 12.19 0.83
N GLN A 31 13.43 10.99 0.37
CA GLN A 31 12.41 10.17 1.03
C GLN A 31 12.88 9.74 2.43
N ARG A 32 11.95 9.58 3.36
CA ARG A 32 12.23 9.02 4.69
C ARG A 32 12.74 7.58 4.61
N ILE A 33 13.73 7.23 5.43
CA ILE A 33 14.26 5.86 5.60
C ILE A 33 13.99 5.40 7.04
N ALA A 34 13.43 4.19 7.18
CA ALA A 34 13.14 3.57 8.48
C ALA A 34 14.40 3.36 9.34
N ASP A 35 15.48 2.83 8.76
CA ASP A 35 16.74 2.58 9.44
C ASP A 35 17.44 3.89 9.85
N LEU A 36 17.53 4.15 11.17
CA LEU A 36 18.17 5.35 11.73
C LEU A 36 19.71 5.26 11.75
N GLY A 37 20.30 4.12 11.40
CA GLY A 37 21.76 3.95 11.30
C GLY A 37 22.49 3.87 12.63
N ASP A 38 21.76 3.86 13.74
CA ASP A 38 22.26 3.80 15.12
C ASP A 38 21.87 2.49 15.84
N GLY A 39 21.34 1.52 15.10
CA GLY A 39 20.80 0.27 15.66
C GLY A 39 19.31 0.35 16.01
N THR A 40 18.62 1.42 15.65
CA THR A 40 17.17 1.55 15.77
C THR A 40 16.51 1.85 14.41
N PHE A 41 15.18 1.72 14.36
CA PHE A 41 14.37 2.08 13.19
C PHE A 41 13.06 2.77 13.62
N LEU A 42 12.45 3.50 12.69
CA LEU A 42 11.10 4.05 12.82
C LEU A 42 10.12 3.36 11.87
N ASN A 43 8.89 3.18 12.33
CA ASN A 43 7.79 2.79 11.46
C ASN A 43 7.26 3.98 10.65
N PRO A 44 6.87 3.78 9.37
CA PRO A 44 6.72 2.47 8.71
C PRO A 44 8.04 1.98 8.10
N VAL A 45 8.26 0.66 8.11
CA VAL A 45 9.42 0.03 7.43
C VAL A 45 9.31 0.09 5.91
N LEU A 46 8.12 0.27 5.35
CA LEU A 46 7.93 0.66 3.95
C LEU A 46 6.77 1.66 3.86
N SER A 47 7.06 2.85 3.36
CA SER A 47 6.12 3.98 3.31
C SER A 47 5.26 4.02 2.03
N GLY A 48 4.14 4.77 2.12
CA GLY A 48 3.06 4.75 1.13
C GLY A 48 2.24 3.46 1.22
N ASP A 49 1.23 3.31 0.38
CA ASP A 49 0.32 2.17 0.47
C ASP A 49 1.07 0.87 0.18
N ARG A 50 1.24 0.09 1.23
CA ARG A 50 1.83 -1.23 1.37
C ARG A 50 0.90 -2.10 2.23
N PRO A 51 -0.34 -2.32 1.77
CA PRO A 51 -1.34 -3.03 2.51
C PRO A 51 -1.15 -4.54 2.49
N ASP A 52 -1.68 -5.19 3.52
CA ASP A 52 -1.81 -6.64 3.60
C ASP A 52 -0.47 -7.38 3.36
N PRO A 53 0.57 -7.10 4.16
CA PRO A 53 1.91 -7.63 3.95
C PRO A 53 1.92 -9.17 3.91
N ALA A 54 2.34 -9.73 2.77
CA ALA A 54 2.59 -11.16 2.60
C ALA A 54 4.09 -11.43 2.63
N ILE A 55 4.59 -11.84 3.79
CA ILE A 55 6.01 -12.08 4.08
C ILE A 55 6.37 -13.55 3.89
N LEU A 56 7.51 -13.81 3.25
CA LEU A 56 8.13 -15.12 3.11
C LEU A 56 9.61 -15.04 3.53
N LYS A 57 10.04 -15.91 4.44
CA LYS A 57 11.46 -16.16 4.73
C LYS A 57 11.96 -17.36 3.94
N ASP A 58 13.07 -17.21 3.23
CA ASP A 58 13.74 -18.27 2.46
C ASP A 58 15.26 -18.22 2.70
N GLY A 59 15.73 -19.02 3.66
CA GLY A 59 17.10 -18.95 4.13
C GLY A 59 17.39 -17.60 4.83
N GLU A 60 18.36 -16.86 4.29
CA GLU A 60 18.72 -15.50 4.77
C GLU A 60 17.89 -14.38 4.12
N ASP A 61 17.10 -14.72 3.09
CA ASP A 61 16.37 -13.76 2.28
C ASP A 61 14.91 -13.65 2.74
N TYR A 62 14.41 -12.42 2.79
CA TYR A 62 13.02 -12.10 3.10
C TYR A 62 12.36 -11.46 1.90
N TYR A 63 11.20 -11.98 1.50
CA TYR A 63 10.41 -11.48 0.39
C TYR A 63 9.06 -10.98 0.86
N LEU A 64 8.66 -9.82 0.37
CA LEU A 64 7.42 -9.17 0.77
C LEU A 64 6.66 -8.69 -0.47
N THR A 65 5.36 -8.89 -0.48
CA THR A 65 4.46 -8.27 -1.45
C THR A 65 3.20 -7.78 -0.75
N PHE A 66 2.38 -7.01 -1.47
CA PHE A 66 1.24 -6.27 -0.95
C PHE A 66 0.09 -6.35 -1.95
N SER A 67 -1.14 -6.12 -1.48
CA SER A 67 -2.29 -5.94 -2.36
C SER A 67 -2.02 -4.83 -3.37
N SER A 68 -2.22 -5.08 -4.68
CA SER A 68 -2.00 -4.08 -5.73
C SER A 68 -3.30 -3.45 -6.25
N PHE A 69 -4.46 -3.95 -5.83
CA PHE A 69 -5.78 -3.50 -6.27
C PHE A 69 -5.86 -3.36 -7.79
N GLU A 70 -6.12 -2.14 -8.25
CA GLU A 70 -6.32 -1.77 -9.64
C GLU A 70 -5.00 -1.49 -10.38
N SER A 71 -3.86 -1.67 -9.73
CA SER A 71 -2.54 -1.29 -10.24
C SER A 71 -1.85 -2.45 -10.93
N TYR A 72 -1.43 -2.24 -12.19
CA TYR A 72 -0.76 -3.26 -12.99
C TYR A 72 0.42 -2.70 -13.80
N PRO A 73 1.51 -3.46 -13.98
CA PRO A 73 1.81 -4.74 -13.33
C PRO A 73 1.79 -4.63 -11.80
N GLY A 74 1.25 -5.66 -11.15
CA GLY A 74 0.95 -5.72 -9.72
C GLY A 74 1.85 -6.70 -8.98
N LEU A 75 1.65 -6.79 -7.66
CA LEU A 75 2.39 -7.67 -6.77
C LEU A 75 3.92 -7.50 -6.91
N LEU A 76 4.41 -6.27 -6.76
CA LEU A 76 5.84 -5.99 -6.73
C LEU A 76 6.48 -6.72 -5.54
N ILE A 77 7.42 -7.62 -5.84
CA ILE A 77 8.21 -8.28 -4.81
C ILE A 77 9.25 -7.30 -4.26
N TRP A 78 9.36 -7.23 -2.95
CA TRP A 78 10.40 -6.55 -2.19
C TRP A 78 11.33 -7.57 -1.55
N HIS A 79 12.59 -7.20 -1.35
CA HIS A 79 13.62 -8.07 -0.82
C HIS A 79 14.39 -7.40 0.32
N SER A 80 14.59 -8.13 1.41
CA SER A 80 15.38 -7.72 2.57
C SER A 80 16.25 -8.88 3.09
N ARG A 81 17.24 -8.56 3.92
CA ARG A 81 18.02 -9.49 4.75
C ARG A 81 18.08 -9.07 6.23
N ASP A 82 17.26 -8.11 6.62
CA ASP A 82 17.26 -7.53 7.97
C ASP A 82 15.87 -7.05 8.46
N LEU A 83 14.81 -7.28 7.68
CA LEU A 83 13.41 -6.85 7.91
C LEU A 83 13.14 -5.34 7.90
N VAL A 84 14.18 -4.49 7.83
CA VAL A 84 14.05 -3.02 7.92
C VAL A 84 14.38 -2.34 6.60
N ASN A 85 15.43 -2.82 5.91
CA ASN A 85 15.88 -2.29 4.64
C ASN A 85 15.37 -3.17 3.49
N TRP A 86 14.55 -2.57 2.64
CA TRP A 86 13.82 -3.25 1.57
C TRP A 86 14.13 -2.61 0.22
N GLN A 87 14.53 -3.42 -0.76
CA GLN A 87 14.71 -3.00 -2.15
C GLN A 87 13.67 -3.69 -3.06
N PRO A 88 13.15 -3.00 -4.09
CA PRO A 88 12.21 -3.62 -5.02
C PRO A 88 12.93 -4.63 -5.93
N ARG A 89 12.18 -5.65 -6.35
CA ARG A 89 12.57 -6.67 -7.33
C ARG A 89 11.71 -6.51 -8.58
N LYS A 90 10.99 -7.55 -9.00
CA LYS A 90 10.11 -7.55 -10.17
C LYS A 90 8.64 -7.73 -9.75
N PRO A 91 7.68 -7.22 -10.54
CA PRO A 91 6.27 -7.56 -10.36
C PRO A 91 6.03 -9.04 -10.65
N ALA A 92 5.19 -9.69 -9.84
CA ALA A 92 4.79 -11.07 -10.06
C ALA A 92 3.60 -11.21 -11.03
N LEU A 93 2.74 -10.17 -11.13
CA LEU A 93 1.50 -10.24 -11.90
C LEU A 93 1.46 -9.16 -12.98
N THR A 94 1.57 -9.58 -14.24
CA THR A 94 1.58 -8.68 -15.41
C THR A 94 0.22 -8.60 -16.11
N ARG A 95 -0.56 -9.69 -16.08
CA ARG A 95 -1.90 -9.74 -16.67
C ARG A 95 -2.94 -9.13 -15.74
N ASN A 96 -3.72 -8.17 -16.23
CA ASN A 96 -4.86 -7.64 -15.49
C ASN A 96 -5.95 -8.72 -15.36
N ILE A 97 -6.20 -9.15 -14.12
CA ILE A 97 -7.23 -10.14 -13.77
C ILE A 97 -8.35 -9.55 -12.89
N GLY A 98 -8.30 -8.25 -12.56
CA GLY A 98 -9.25 -7.56 -11.69
C GLY A 98 -8.56 -6.83 -10.53
N SER A 99 -9.29 -6.49 -9.47
CA SER A 99 -8.76 -5.79 -8.30
C SER A 99 -8.11 -6.79 -7.33
N VAL A 100 -6.78 -6.75 -7.20
CA VAL A 100 -5.99 -7.70 -6.40
C VAL A 100 -6.02 -7.34 -4.92
N TRP A 101 -6.50 -8.27 -4.09
CA TRP A 101 -6.59 -8.16 -2.63
C TRP A 101 -5.47 -8.94 -1.93
N ALA A 102 -5.59 -9.14 -0.61
CA ALA A 102 -4.53 -9.67 0.24
C ALA A 102 -4.08 -11.07 -0.19
N VAL A 103 -2.81 -11.21 -0.55
CA VAL A 103 -2.27 -12.47 -1.08
C VAL A 103 -1.65 -13.35 0.01
N SER A 104 -1.39 -14.60 -0.34
CA SER A 104 -0.41 -15.45 0.36
C SER A 104 0.75 -15.75 -0.58
N LEU A 105 1.96 -15.55 -0.07
CA LEU A 105 3.23 -15.80 -0.76
C LEU A 105 3.95 -16.92 0.00
N GLU A 106 4.06 -18.08 -0.62
CA GLU A 106 4.67 -19.25 0.02
C GLU A 106 5.73 -19.89 -0.85
N LYS A 107 6.65 -20.63 -0.22
CA LYS A 107 7.53 -21.58 -0.91
C LYS A 107 7.18 -23.00 -0.48
N HIS A 108 6.92 -23.86 -1.44
CA HIS A 108 6.63 -25.27 -1.19
C HIS A 108 7.39 -26.14 -2.19
N GLU A 109 8.12 -27.14 -1.70
CA GLU A 109 8.94 -28.06 -2.51
C GLU A 109 9.86 -27.34 -3.52
N GLY A 110 10.47 -26.24 -3.09
CA GLY A 110 11.42 -25.47 -3.91
C GLY A 110 10.77 -24.44 -4.85
N ARG A 111 9.45 -24.43 -4.99
CA ARG A 111 8.69 -23.51 -5.86
C ARG A 111 7.98 -22.42 -5.06
N TYR A 112 7.94 -21.21 -5.61
CA TYR A 112 7.18 -20.10 -5.05
C TYR A 112 5.75 -20.09 -5.60
N PHE A 113 4.79 -19.79 -4.73
CA PHE A 113 3.37 -19.69 -5.05
C PHE A 113 2.82 -18.35 -4.56
N LEU A 114 1.93 -17.76 -5.35
CA LEU A 114 1.07 -16.67 -4.93
C LEU A 114 -0.38 -17.08 -5.10
N TYR A 115 -1.13 -17.05 -4.00
CA TYR A 115 -2.59 -17.18 -4.01
C TYR A 115 -3.20 -15.78 -3.92
N ILE A 116 -3.97 -15.43 -4.95
CA ILE A 116 -4.32 -14.05 -5.29
C ILE A 116 -5.85 -13.94 -5.30
N PRO A 117 -6.48 -13.45 -4.21
CA PRO A 117 -7.90 -13.12 -4.25
C PRO A 117 -8.11 -11.88 -5.12
N VAL A 118 -9.11 -11.94 -5.98
CA VAL A 118 -9.39 -10.89 -6.93
C VAL A 118 -10.87 -10.56 -6.94
N LYS A 119 -11.18 -9.27 -6.75
CA LYS A 119 -12.50 -8.74 -7.05
C LYS A 119 -12.59 -8.41 -8.54
N ALA A 120 -13.46 -9.14 -9.23
CA ALA A 120 -13.67 -9.01 -10.67
C ALA A 120 -15.15 -9.11 -11.03
N SER A 121 -15.48 -8.69 -12.25
CA SER A 121 -16.79 -8.89 -12.86
C SER A 121 -16.65 -9.92 -13.99
N PRO A 122 -17.53 -10.93 -14.10
CA PRO A 122 -18.81 -11.08 -13.41
C PRO A 122 -18.74 -11.60 -11.96
N GLN A 123 -17.62 -12.20 -11.55
CA GLN A 123 -17.49 -12.81 -10.22
C GLN A 123 -16.06 -12.72 -9.69
N ASN A 124 -15.93 -12.75 -8.36
CA ASN A 124 -14.63 -12.86 -7.68
C ASN A 124 -14.05 -14.26 -7.86
N ASP A 125 -12.75 -14.41 -7.64
CA ASP A 125 -12.09 -15.71 -7.52
C ASP A 125 -10.78 -15.57 -6.73
N ILE A 126 -10.21 -16.70 -6.33
CA ILE A 126 -8.82 -16.79 -5.90
C ILE A 126 -8.05 -17.46 -7.03
N PHE A 127 -7.05 -16.77 -7.55
CA PHE A 127 -6.13 -17.33 -8.55
C PHE A 127 -4.87 -17.86 -7.87
N VAL A 128 -4.19 -18.78 -8.52
CA VAL A 128 -2.84 -19.20 -8.15
C VAL A 128 -1.88 -19.00 -9.32
N ILE A 129 -0.71 -18.44 -9.02
CA ILE A 129 0.45 -18.42 -9.91
C ILE A 129 1.65 -19.03 -9.19
N TRP A 130 2.62 -19.50 -9.96
CA TRP A 130 3.85 -20.06 -9.41
C TRP A 130 5.08 -19.68 -10.23
N ALA A 131 6.25 -19.77 -9.60
CA ALA A 131 7.55 -19.59 -10.24
C ALA A 131 8.62 -20.45 -9.54
N ASP A 132 9.59 -20.95 -10.29
CA ASP A 132 10.75 -21.66 -9.71
C ASP A 132 11.81 -20.68 -9.18
N HIS A 133 11.67 -19.38 -9.46
CA HIS A 133 12.50 -18.31 -8.93
C HIS A 133 11.62 -17.10 -8.58
N ILE A 134 11.91 -16.40 -7.49
CA ILE A 134 11.05 -15.31 -6.97
C ILE A 134 10.88 -14.14 -7.95
N ASP A 135 11.89 -13.87 -8.79
CA ASP A 135 11.82 -12.85 -9.85
C ASP A 135 11.08 -13.34 -11.12
N GLY A 136 10.48 -14.52 -11.08
CA GLY A 136 9.80 -15.15 -12.21
C GLY A 136 10.74 -15.89 -13.19
N PRO A 137 10.23 -16.25 -14.39
CA PRO A 137 8.89 -15.95 -14.88
C PRO A 137 7.80 -16.63 -14.03
N TRP A 138 6.74 -15.88 -13.73
CA TRP A 138 5.55 -16.40 -13.07
C TRP A 138 4.60 -17.02 -14.09
N SER A 139 3.92 -18.10 -13.71
CA SER A 139 2.93 -18.78 -14.56
C SER A 139 1.73 -17.89 -14.88
N ASP A 140 0.93 -18.32 -15.86
CA ASP A 140 -0.41 -17.74 -16.03
C ASP A 140 -1.29 -18.00 -14.79
N PRO A 141 -2.18 -17.06 -14.41
CA PRO A 141 -3.10 -17.24 -13.29
C PRO A 141 -4.14 -18.34 -13.56
N VAL A 142 -4.22 -19.31 -12.65
CA VAL A 142 -5.20 -20.40 -12.67
C VAL A 142 -6.29 -20.14 -11.61
N PRO A 143 -7.58 -20.10 -11.97
CA PRO A 143 -8.67 -19.90 -11.00
C PRO A 143 -8.88 -21.13 -10.11
N LEU A 144 -9.17 -20.92 -8.83
CA LEU A 144 -9.47 -21.98 -7.86
C LEU A 144 -10.97 -22.23 -7.66
N GLY A 145 -11.84 -21.36 -8.17
CA GLY A 145 -13.30 -21.51 -8.04
C GLY A 145 -13.86 -21.00 -6.69
N LEU A 146 -13.10 -20.19 -5.96
CA LEU A 146 -13.42 -19.75 -4.60
C LEU A 146 -14.12 -18.39 -4.60
N HIS A 147 -15.27 -18.30 -5.26
CA HIS A 147 -15.93 -17.02 -5.62
C HIS A 147 -16.48 -16.21 -4.45
N LYS A 148 -16.59 -16.80 -3.25
CA LYS A 148 -17.21 -16.18 -2.06
C LYS A 148 -16.19 -15.89 -0.95
N HIS A 149 -14.91 -16.14 -1.21
CA HIS A 149 -13.86 -16.09 -0.19
C HIS A 149 -12.72 -15.18 -0.63
N ILE A 150 -12.01 -14.66 0.37
CA ILE A 150 -10.85 -13.80 0.20
C ILE A 150 -9.73 -14.21 1.16
N ASP A 151 -8.62 -13.50 1.06
CA ASP A 151 -7.50 -13.56 1.99
C ASP A 151 -6.96 -14.98 2.23
N PRO A 152 -6.54 -15.67 1.15
CA PRO A 152 -6.00 -17.01 1.27
C PRO A 152 -4.71 -17.01 2.09
N CYS A 153 -4.50 -18.07 2.85
CA CYS A 153 -3.20 -18.46 3.38
C CYS A 153 -2.96 -19.94 3.17
N HIS A 154 -1.92 -20.26 2.40
CA HIS A 154 -1.49 -21.64 2.23
C HIS A 154 -0.75 -22.12 3.47
N ALA A 155 -1.12 -23.32 3.93
CA ALA A 155 -0.52 -23.97 5.07
C ALA A 155 -0.36 -25.47 4.79
N VAL A 156 0.62 -26.08 5.46
CA VAL A 156 0.90 -27.52 5.38
C VAL A 156 0.63 -28.17 6.73
N GLY A 157 -0.22 -29.20 6.73
CA GLY A 157 -0.59 -29.97 7.90
C GLY A 157 0.53 -30.83 8.44
N GLU A 158 0.34 -31.34 9.65
CA GLU A 158 1.29 -32.27 10.28
C GLU A 158 1.51 -33.57 9.50
N ASP A 159 0.56 -33.94 8.63
CA ASP A 159 0.58 -35.10 7.74
C ASP A 159 1.09 -34.79 6.32
N GLY A 160 1.49 -33.54 6.05
CA GLY A 160 1.90 -33.07 4.73
C GLY A 160 0.75 -32.61 3.82
N SER A 161 -0.51 -32.69 4.29
CA SER A 161 -1.64 -32.20 3.50
C SER A 161 -1.60 -30.68 3.32
N ARG A 162 -2.00 -30.20 2.14
CA ARG A 162 -1.99 -28.77 1.79
C ARG A 162 -3.39 -28.17 1.92
N TRP A 163 -3.47 -27.00 2.53
CA TRP A 163 -4.73 -26.30 2.79
C TRP A 163 -4.62 -24.82 2.43
N LEU A 164 -5.72 -24.23 1.98
CA LEU A 164 -5.94 -22.78 2.01
C LEU A 164 -6.88 -22.44 3.15
N PHE A 165 -6.41 -21.62 4.08
CA PHE A 165 -7.26 -20.92 5.04
C PHE A 165 -7.78 -19.64 4.39
N LEU A 166 -9.02 -19.29 4.69
CA LEU A 166 -9.79 -18.24 4.02
C LEU A 166 -10.44 -17.31 5.06
N SER A 167 -10.90 -16.14 4.61
CA SER A 167 -11.76 -15.25 5.41
C SER A 167 -12.92 -15.99 6.08
N GLY A 168 -13.33 -15.54 7.26
CA GLY A 168 -14.46 -16.10 7.99
C GLY A 168 -14.14 -17.32 8.86
N GLY A 169 -12.90 -17.80 8.90
CA GLY A 169 -12.52 -19.01 9.65
C GLY A 169 -12.74 -20.31 8.88
N ASP A 170 -12.81 -20.19 7.55
CA ASP A 170 -13.00 -21.30 6.63
C ASP A 170 -11.65 -21.81 6.10
N ARG A 171 -11.64 -23.03 5.57
CA ARG A 171 -10.51 -23.58 4.80
C ARG A 171 -10.96 -24.52 3.69
N VAL A 172 -10.06 -24.84 2.77
CA VAL A 172 -10.28 -25.85 1.74
C VAL A 172 -8.99 -26.63 1.46
N ARG A 173 -9.11 -27.92 1.16
CA ARG A 173 -7.96 -28.77 0.80
C ARG A 173 -7.48 -28.44 -0.60
N LEU A 174 -6.16 -28.35 -0.77
CA LEU A 174 -5.52 -28.22 -2.08
C LEU A 174 -5.06 -29.58 -2.61
N SER A 175 -4.95 -29.67 -3.94
CA SER A 175 -4.18 -30.74 -4.60
C SER A 175 -2.71 -30.69 -4.21
N ASP A 176 -2.00 -31.80 -4.39
CA ASP A 176 -0.58 -31.90 -4.05
C ASP A 176 0.27 -30.86 -4.83
N ASP A 177 -0.10 -30.56 -6.08
CA ASP A 177 0.52 -29.50 -6.89
C ASP A 177 0.16 -28.07 -6.42
N GLY A 178 -0.85 -27.91 -5.57
CA GLY A 178 -1.32 -26.63 -5.02
C GLY A 178 -2.19 -25.82 -5.98
N MET A 179 -2.50 -26.36 -7.16
CA MET A 179 -3.10 -25.62 -8.26
C MET A 179 -4.63 -25.70 -8.31
N ARG A 180 -5.26 -26.53 -7.46
CA ARG A 180 -6.71 -26.76 -7.43
C ARG A 180 -7.20 -26.98 -6.01
N ALA A 181 -8.42 -26.53 -5.72
CA ALA A 181 -9.17 -27.01 -4.57
C ALA A 181 -9.68 -28.44 -4.86
N THR A 182 -9.54 -29.36 -3.90
CA THR A 182 -9.89 -30.79 -4.07
C THR A 182 -11.02 -31.28 -3.16
N GLY A 183 -11.69 -30.38 -2.44
CA GLY A 183 -12.78 -30.71 -1.54
C GLY A 183 -13.70 -29.52 -1.30
N GLU A 184 -14.69 -29.72 -0.44
CA GLU A 184 -15.59 -28.65 -0.01
C GLU A 184 -14.88 -27.68 0.95
N VAL A 185 -15.40 -26.46 1.04
CA VAL A 185 -14.97 -25.50 2.04
C VAL A 185 -15.51 -25.91 3.40
N GLU A 186 -14.63 -25.97 4.39
CA GLU A 186 -14.90 -26.37 5.77
C GLU A 186 -14.79 -25.15 6.69
N HIS A 187 -15.81 -24.91 7.52
CA HIS A 187 -15.70 -23.96 8.62
C HIS A 187 -14.96 -24.63 9.80
N VAL A 188 -13.86 -24.03 10.27
CA VAL A 188 -13.00 -24.66 11.29
C VAL A 188 -12.72 -23.79 12.51
N TYR A 189 -13.13 -22.53 12.48
CA TYR A 189 -12.78 -21.58 13.53
C TYR A 189 -13.77 -20.43 13.63
N ASP A 190 -14.39 -20.28 14.80
CA ASP A 190 -15.16 -19.09 15.17
C ASP A 190 -14.22 -18.00 15.71
N PRO A 191 -14.04 -16.87 14.99
CA PRO A 191 -13.10 -15.83 15.40
C PRO A 191 -13.53 -15.11 16.68
N TRP A 192 -12.54 -14.67 17.47
CA TRP A 192 -12.80 -13.95 18.72
C TRP A 192 -13.64 -12.69 18.45
N ARG A 193 -14.71 -12.52 19.23
CA ARG A 193 -15.59 -11.37 19.13
C ARG A 193 -15.21 -10.31 20.16
N TYR A 194 -14.97 -9.10 19.67
CA TYR A 194 -14.78 -7.92 20.50
C TYR A 194 -16.07 -7.49 21.19
N PRO A 195 -15.99 -6.71 22.30
CA PRO A 195 -17.15 -6.14 22.95
C PRO A 195 -18.01 -5.29 22.00
N SER A 196 -19.33 -5.44 22.08
CA SER A 196 -20.28 -4.82 21.12
C SER A 196 -20.31 -3.30 21.16
N GLU A 197 -19.81 -2.69 22.23
CA GLU A 197 -19.74 -1.24 22.43
C GLU A 197 -18.54 -0.59 21.74
N TRP A 198 -17.63 -1.36 21.13
CA TRP A 198 -16.52 -0.79 20.38
C TRP A 198 -16.98 -0.31 19.00
N ASP A 199 -16.70 0.95 18.70
CA ASP A 199 -16.94 1.52 17.37
C ASP A 199 -15.95 0.92 16.36
N VAL A 200 -16.48 0.21 15.38
CA VAL A 200 -15.74 -0.53 14.34
C VAL A 200 -16.48 -0.41 13.01
N GLU A 201 -15.82 -0.74 11.89
CA GLU A 201 -16.50 -0.79 10.58
C GLU A 201 -17.49 -1.98 10.53
N GLY A 202 -17.05 -3.15 11.00
CA GLY A 202 -17.89 -4.35 11.05
C GLY A 202 -17.14 -5.59 11.50
N PHE A 203 -17.88 -6.65 11.84
CA PHE A 203 -17.28 -7.94 12.16
C PHE A 203 -16.90 -8.66 10.87
N ALA A 204 -15.70 -8.36 10.36
CA ALA A 204 -15.12 -8.95 9.16
C ALA A 204 -13.85 -9.75 9.52
N PRO A 205 -13.96 -11.05 9.85
CA PRO A 205 -12.80 -11.89 10.06
C PRO A 205 -12.08 -12.18 8.75
N GLU A 206 -10.87 -11.66 8.62
CA GLU A 206 -10.13 -11.63 7.36
C GLU A 206 -8.62 -11.89 7.61
N GLY A 207 -7.83 -12.01 6.55
CA GLY A 207 -6.38 -12.17 6.64
C GLY A 207 -5.86 -13.31 7.53
N PRO A 208 -6.38 -14.55 7.46
CA PRO A 208 -5.77 -15.65 8.21
C PRO A 208 -4.29 -15.81 7.83
N LYS A 209 -3.40 -15.94 8.81
CA LYS A 209 -1.98 -16.32 8.60
C LYS A 209 -1.63 -17.47 9.51
N ILE A 210 -1.21 -18.58 8.92
CA ILE A 210 -0.94 -19.84 9.62
C ILE A 210 0.55 -20.05 9.77
N HIS A 211 1.02 -20.21 11.00
CA HIS A 211 2.42 -20.48 11.30
C HIS A 211 2.55 -21.73 12.17
N ARG A 212 3.38 -22.68 11.74
CA ARG A 212 3.77 -23.81 12.59
C ARG A 212 5.03 -23.45 13.37
N ILE A 213 4.90 -23.26 14.68
CA ILE A 213 5.99 -22.84 15.56
C ILE A 213 6.11 -23.85 16.70
N GLY A 214 7.22 -24.60 16.70
CA GLY A 214 7.41 -25.74 17.59
C GLY A 214 6.28 -26.77 17.45
N LYS A 215 5.53 -26.96 18.53
CA LYS A 215 4.46 -27.97 18.65
C LYS A 215 3.05 -27.44 18.35
N TRP A 216 2.94 -26.17 17.94
CA TRP A 216 1.67 -25.49 17.74
C TRP A 216 1.58 -24.96 16.31
N PHE A 217 0.37 -24.97 15.77
CA PHE A 217 -0.06 -24.08 14.71
C PHE A 217 -0.65 -22.84 15.35
N TYR A 218 -0.25 -21.65 14.91
CA TYR A 218 -0.85 -20.37 15.26
C TYR A 218 -1.60 -19.85 14.05
N MET A 219 -2.80 -19.32 14.27
CA MET A 219 -3.59 -18.62 13.29
C MET A 219 -3.73 -17.17 13.75
N LEU A 220 -3.13 -16.24 13.02
CA LEU A 220 -3.44 -14.82 13.14
C LEU A 220 -4.63 -14.52 12.24
N THR A 221 -5.49 -13.59 12.64
CA THR A 221 -6.65 -13.14 11.84
C THR A 221 -6.89 -11.67 12.15
N ALA A 222 -7.37 -10.90 11.17
CA ALA A 222 -7.82 -9.53 11.38
C ALA A 222 -9.35 -9.48 11.61
N VAL A 223 -9.81 -8.56 12.46
CA VAL A 223 -11.24 -8.30 12.70
C VAL A 223 -11.49 -6.79 12.84
N GLY A 224 -12.76 -6.39 12.81
CA GLY A 224 -13.20 -5.00 13.01
C GLY A 224 -13.33 -4.18 11.72
N GLY A 225 -12.94 -4.76 10.58
CA GLY A 225 -12.86 -4.12 9.27
C GLY A 225 -11.58 -3.31 9.10
N THR A 226 -11.27 -2.92 7.86
CA THR A 226 -10.02 -2.24 7.48
C THR A 226 -10.20 -0.72 7.38
N ALA A 227 -11.43 -0.26 7.13
CA ALA A 227 -11.81 1.14 7.03
C ALA A 227 -12.55 1.61 8.30
N GLY A 228 -13.28 2.71 8.20
CA GLY A 228 -14.11 3.22 9.28
C GLY A 228 -13.29 3.93 10.38
N PRO A 229 -13.66 3.76 11.66
CA PRO A 229 -12.98 4.42 12.77
C PRO A 229 -11.49 4.05 12.85
N PRO A 230 -10.61 4.98 13.26
CA PRO A 230 -9.19 4.72 13.54
C PRO A 230 -8.91 3.55 14.48
N THR A 231 -9.88 3.19 15.33
CA THR A 231 -9.79 2.17 16.38
C THR A 231 -10.45 0.85 15.99
N GLY A 232 -10.88 0.73 14.73
CA GLY A 232 -11.66 -0.40 14.22
C GLY A 232 -10.84 -1.67 13.97
N HIS A 233 -9.79 -1.57 13.16
CA HIS A 233 -9.01 -2.75 12.74
C HIS A 233 -8.17 -3.32 13.89
N MET A 234 -8.10 -4.66 13.95
CA MET A 234 -7.47 -5.39 15.04
C MET A 234 -6.78 -6.66 14.55
N VAL A 235 -5.78 -7.13 15.30
CA VAL A 235 -5.18 -8.47 15.14
C VAL A 235 -5.63 -9.35 16.29
N ILE A 236 -6.12 -10.53 15.98
CA ILE A 236 -6.40 -11.60 16.94
C ILE A 236 -5.55 -12.83 16.59
N ALA A 237 -5.39 -13.73 17.55
CA ALA A 237 -4.77 -15.02 17.31
C ALA A 237 -5.52 -16.17 17.99
N ALA A 238 -5.32 -17.36 17.43
CA ALA A 238 -5.65 -18.65 18.02
C ALA A 238 -4.51 -19.65 17.79
N ARG A 239 -4.52 -20.79 18.48
CA ARG A 239 -3.54 -21.87 18.24
C ARG A 239 -4.18 -23.25 18.30
N SER A 240 -3.55 -24.23 17.68
CA SER A 240 -3.94 -25.63 17.80
C SER A 240 -2.73 -26.57 17.72
N ARG A 241 -2.87 -27.78 18.25
CA ARG A 241 -1.85 -28.84 18.10
C ARG A 241 -1.91 -29.54 16.74
N SER A 242 -3.02 -29.38 16.04
CA SER A 242 -3.27 -29.94 14.72
C SER A 242 -3.73 -28.82 13.80
N ILE A 243 -3.38 -28.89 12.52
CA ILE A 243 -3.93 -27.96 11.53
C ILE A 243 -5.48 -28.06 11.44
N HIS A 244 -6.05 -29.16 11.93
CA HIS A 244 -7.48 -29.44 11.95
C HIS A 244 -8.21 -28.91 13.20
N GLY A 245 -7.51 -28.27 14.12
CA GLY A 245 -8.11 -27.81 15.35
C GLY A 245 -8.21 -28.91 16.42
N PRO A 246 -9.01 -28.67 17.49
CA PRO A 246 -9.73 -27.43 17.76
C PRO A 246 -8.77 -26.26 17.97
N TRP A 247 -9.22 -25.05 17.64
CA TRP A 247 -8.45 -23.81 17.79
C TRP A 247 -8.77 -23.15 19.14
N GLU A 248 -7.75 -23.00 19.97
CA GLU A 248 -7.79 -22.27 21.25
C GLU A 248 -7.54 -20.78 20.99
N GLN A 249 -8.43 -19.91 21.47
CA GLN A 249 -8.26 -18.46 21.35
C GLN A 249 -7.11 -17.95 22.20
N HIS A 250 -6.37 -16.95 21.70
CA HIS A 250 -5.40 -16.25 22.53
C HIS A 250 -6.14 -15.51 23.66
N PRO A 251 -5.78 -15.72 24.94
CA PRO A 251 -6.47 -15.12 26.09
C PRO A 251 -6.29 -13.59 26.20
N GLY A 252 -5.56 -12.99 25.27
CA GLY A 252 -5.18 -11.58 25.24
C GLY A 252 -5.65 -10.87 23.98
N ASN A 253 -6.58 -11.48 23.23
CA ASN A 253 -7.14 -10.84 22.05
C ASN A 253 -7.89 -9.54 22.42
N PRO A 254 -7.79 -8.47 21.59
CA PRO A 254 -6.92 -8.35 20.42
C PRO A 254 -5.46 -8.05 20.82
N LEU A 255 -4.52 -8.54 20.01
CA LEU A 255 -3.07 -8.37 20.21
C LEU A 255 -2.55 -7.03 19.67
N VAL A 256 -3.21 -6.49 18.65
CA VAL A 256 -2.93 -5.17 18.08
C VAL A 256 -4.25 -4.47 17.88
N ARG A 257 -4.35 -3.24 18.39
CA ARG A 257 -5.47 -2.34 18.16
C ARG A 257 -5.05 -0.91 18.49
N THR A 258 -5.39 0.04 17.63
CA THR A 258 -5.34 1.46 17.99
C THR A 258 -6.44 1.76 19.00
N THR A 259 -6.08 2.29 20.15
CA THR A 259 -6.99 2.57 21.25
C THR A 259 -7.23 4.07 21.47
N ASP A 260 -6.33 4.91 20.98
CA ASP A 260 -6.42 6.36 21.05
C ASP A 260 -6.16 6.99 19.67
N ILE A 261 -7.00 7.95 19.26
CA ILE A 261 -6.87 8.67 17.99
C ILE A 261 -5.58 9.51 17.91
N ARG A 262 -4.91 9.76 19.03
CA ARG A 262 -3.62 10.47 19.10
C ARG A 262 -2.43 9.57 18.75
N GLU A 263 -2.60 8.25 18.74
CA GLU A 263 -1.55 7.33 18.30
C GLU A 263 -1.11 7.66 16.86
N ALA A 264 0.17 7.50 16.55
CA ALA A 264 0.71 7.79 15.21
C ALA A 264 0.16 6.85 14.13
N TRP A 265 -0.38 5.69 14.52
CA TRP A 265 -0.82 4.63 13.63
C TRP A 265 -2.25 4.20 13.93
N TRP A 266 -3.11 4.34 12.94
CA TRP A 266 -4.54 4.02 12.98
C TRP A 266 -4.86 2.74 12.22
N SER A 267 -5.97 2.11 12.57
CA SER A 267 -6.52 0.91 11.94
C SER A 267 -5.43 -0.13 11.66
N ARG A 268 -4.73 -0.53 12.73
CA ARG A 268 -3.60 -1.46 12.66
C ARG A 268 -4.08 -2.91 12.60
N GLY A 269 -3.63 -3.67 11.59
CA GLY A 269 -3.94 -5.09 11.49
C GLY A 269 -3.49 -5.77 10.21
N HIS A 270 -4.06 -6.95 9.94
CA HIS A 270 -3.61 -7.89 8.89
C HIS A 270 -2.16 -8.36 9.10
N ALA A 271 -1.89 -8.98 10.25
CA ALA A 271 -0.55 -9.33 10.69
C ALA A 271 -0.06 -10.70 10.25
N SER A 272 1.25 -10.81 10.02
CA SER A 272 1.98 -12.05 9.81
C SER A 272 3.26 -12.09 10.64
N LEU A 273 3.59 -13.27 11.18
CA LEU A 273 4.80 -13.47 11.99
C LEU A 273 5.98 -13.86 11.12
N VAL A 274 7.17 -13.40 11.51
CA VAL A 274 8.43 -13.77 10.85
C VAL A 274 9.58 -13.85 11.85
N GLU A 275 10.43 -14.85 11.68
CA GLU A 275 11.67 -14.98 12.44
C GLU A 275 12.78 -14.14 11.78
N ALA A 276 13.42 -13.28 12.56
CA ALA A 276 14.50 -12.41 12.12
C ALA A 276 15.87 -13.14 12.08
N PRO A 277 16.93 -12.51 11.56
CA PRO A 277 18.23 -13.17 11.40
C PRO A 277 18.89 -13.63 12.70
N ASP A 278 18.59 -12.98 13.82
CA ASP A 278 19.05 -13.34 15.16
C ASP A 278 18.15 -14.36 15.88
N GLY A 279 17.12 -14.89 15.20
CA GLY A 279 16.15 -15.82 15.77
C GLY A 279 15.06 -15.16 16.63
N SER A 280 15.09 -13.83 16.81
CA SER A 280 13.97 -13.11 17.43
C SER A 280 12.75 -13.10 16.52
N TRP A 281 11.56 -12.97 17.10
CA TRP A 281 10.31 -12.95 16.33
C TRP A 281 9.79 -11.53 16.16
N TRP A 282 9.17 -11.30 15.01
CA TRP A 282 8.63 -10.02 14.62
C TRP A 282 7.29 -10.21 13.91
N SER A 283 6.50 -9.15 13.87
CA SER A 283 5.25 -9.11 13.13
C SER A 283 5.26 -7.98 12.12
N LEU A 284 4.90 -8.30 10.88
CA LEU A 284 4.60 -7.32 9.84
C LEU A 284 3.09 -7.19 9.72
N TYR A 285 2.61 -5.96 9.73
CA TYR A 285 1.20 -5.62 9.51
C TYR A 285 1.10 -4.24 8.87
N HIS A 286 -0.11 -3.74 8.65
CA HIS A 286 -0.28 -2.40 8.11
C HIS A 286 -1.06 -1.48 9.06
N GLY A 287 -0.96 -0.18 8.82
CA GLY A 287 -1.79 0.84 9.46
C GLY A 287 -1.74 2.16 8.69
N TYR A 288 -2.67 3.07 8.98
CA TYR A 288 -2.64 4.42 8.42
C TYR A 288 -1.84 5.35 9.33
N GLU A 289 -1.03 6.22 8.73
CA GLU A 289 -0.39 7.29 9.49
C GLU A 289 -1.44 8.34 9.89
N ASN A 290 -1.42 8.75 11.15
CA ASN A 290 -2.40 9.65 11.75
C ASN A 290 -2.59 10.92 10.90
N GLY A 291 -3.83 11.12 10.44
CA GLY A 291 -4.22 12.25 9.60
C GLY A 291 -3.87 12.10 8.11
N PHE A 292 -3.20 11.03 7.71
CA PHE A 292 -2.66 10.81 6.35
C PHE A 292 -3.23 9.53 5.70
N TRP A 293 -4.55 9.30 5.77
CA TRP A 293 -5.20 8.25 4.99
C TRP A 293 -4.91 8.32 3.49
N THR A 294 -4.55 9.51 2.99
CA THR A 294 -4.13 9.76 1.60
C THR A 294 -2.87 9.00 1.20
N LEU A 295 -2.01 8.60 2.15
CA LEU A 295 -0.83 7.76 1.89
C LEU A 295 -1.19 6.28 1.74
N GLY A 296 -2.41 5.88 2.08
CA GLY A 296 -2.80 4.48 2.16
C GLY A 296 -2.27 3.79 3.43
N ARG A 297 -2.39 2.47 3.46
CA ARG A 297 -1.98 1.61 4.58
C ARG A 297 -0.50 1.31 4.45
N GLN A 298 0.31 1.75 5.40
CA GLN A 298 1.77 1.61 5.36
C GLN A 298 2.22 0.38 6.14
N CYS A 299 3.36 -0.21 5.77
CA CYS A 299 3.83 -1.45 6.37
C CYS A 299 4.62 -1.16 7.66
N LEU A 300 4.16 -1.74 8.76
CA LEU A 300 4.68 -1.59 10.11
C LEU A 300 5.37 -2.89 10.55
N LEU A 301 6.40 -2.75 11.38
CA LEU A 301 7.17 -3.84 11.98
C LEU A 301 7.13 -3.71 13.51
N ASP A 302 6.81 -4.80 14.20
CA ASP A 302 6.59 -4.83 15.66
C ASP A 302 7.32 -6.04 16.28
N PRO A 303 8.14 -5.86 17.35
CA PRO A 303 8.82 -6.97 18.01
C PRO A 303 7.84 -7.90 18.73
N VAL A 304 8.13 -9.20 18.67
CA VAL A 304 7.31 -10.26 19.26
C VAL A 304 8.09 -11.03 20.33
N GLU A 305 7.47 -11.16 21.50
CA GLU A 305 8.01 -11.95 22.60
C GLU A 305 7.13 -13.18 22.87
N TRP A 306 7.77 -14.33 23.06
CA TRP A 306 7.12 -15.60 23.41
C TRP A 306 7.13 -15.81 24.92
N GLY A 307 5.94 -16.01 25.50
CA GLY A 307 5.78 -16.38 26.90
C GLY A 307 5.99 -17.88 27.15
N ALA A 308 6.27 -18.23 28.41
CA ALA A 308 6.40 -19.63 28.86
C ALA A 308 5.10 -20.44 28.70
N ASP A 309 3.95 -19.76 28.60
CA ASP A 309 2.63 -20.31 28.27
C ASP A 309 2.49 -20.72 26.80
N GLY A 310 3.50 -20.43 25.97
CA GLY A 310 3.47 -20.67 24.53
C GLY A 310 2.56 -19.69 23.79
N TRP A 311 2.31 -18.51 24.34
CA TRP A 311 1.60 -17.42 23.67
C TRP A 311 2.55 -16.26 23.38
N PHE A 312 2.34 -15.56 22.27
CA PHE A 312 3.18 -14.45 21.86
C PHE A 312 2.52 -13.10 22.16
N ARG A 313 3.31 -12.05 22.33
CA ARG A 313 2.82 -10.69 22.54
C ARG A 313 3.55 -9.74 21.60
N MET A 314 2.83 -8.78 21.03
CA MET A 314 3.44 -7.64 20.35
C MET A 314 3.95 -6.66 21.43
N THR A 315 5.19 -6.21 21.30
CA THR A 315 5.90 -5.49 22.36
C THR A 315 6.44 -4.13 21.93
N GLY A 316 6.15 -3.69 20.70
CA GLY A 316 6.63 -2.42 20.15
C GLY A 316 6.10 -1.17 20.84
N GLY A 317 5.03 -1.28 21.63
CA GLY A 317 4.49 -0.16 22.41
C GLY A 317 4.06 1.02 21.51
N ASP A 318 4.62 2.20 21.76
CA ASP A 318 4.42 3.38 20.90
C ASP A 318 5.30 3.29 19.64
N LEU A 319 4.69 2.84 18.54
CA LEU A 319 5.35 2.68 17.24
C LEU A 319 5.73 4.00 16.54
N SER A 320 5.54 5.15 17.20
CA SER A 320 6.12 6.43 16.76
C SER A 320 7.56 6.64 17.27
N GLN A 321 7.99 5.86 18.26
CA GLN A 321 9.33 5.95 18.82
C GLN A 321 10.31 5.03 18.08
N PRO A 322 11.63 5.34 18.10
CA PRO A 322 12.65 4.43 17.60
C PRO A 322 12.61 3.08 18.32
N ILE A 323 12.60 1.99 17.55
CA ILE A 323 12.59 0.60 18.03
C ILE A 323 13.95 -0.03 17.71
N PRO A 324 14.59 -0.77 18.63
CA PRO A 324 15.80 -1.54 18.31
C PRO A 324 15.56 -2.49 17.15
N ARG A 325 16.38 -2.42 16.10
CA ARG A 325 16.22 -3.30 14.93
C ARG A 325 16.66 -4.75 15.22
N PRO A 326 16.23 -5.74 14.42
CA PRO A 326 16.79 -7.09 14.51
C PRO A 326 18.31 -7.12 14.27
N LYS A 327 19.01 -8.01 14.98
CA LYS A 327 20.47 -8.18 14.86
C LYS A 327 20.84 -9.23 13.80
N GLY A 328 22.13 -9.31 13.46
CA GLY A 328 22.71 -10.38 12.63
C GLY A 328 22.46 -10.29 11.11
N GLY A 329 21.43 -9.56 10.66
CA GLY A 329 21.10 -9.37 9.24
C GLY A 329 22.04 -8.44 8.48
N ARG A 330 22.02 -8.52 7.14
CA ARG A 330 22.75 -7.60 6.26
C ARG A 330 21.83 -6.50 5.75
N ALA A 331 22.14 -5.24 6.04
CA ALA A 331 21.43 -4.12 5.45
C ALA A 331 21.60 -4.08 3.92
N LEU A 332 20.48 -4.03 3.21
CA LEU A 332 20.41 -3.77 1.77
C LEU A 332 20.14 -2.28 1.52
N PRO A 333 20.30 -1.76 0.29
CA PRO A 333 19.74 -0.48 -0.08
C PRO A 333 18.24 -0.42 0.23
N HIS A 334 17.78 0.71 0.77
CA HIS A 334 16.38 0.90 1.13
C HIS A 334 15.65 1.77 0.11
N GLY A 335 14.45 1.33 -0.28
CA GLY A 335 13.55 2.06 -1.15
C GLY A 335 13.97 2.06 -2.61
N MET A 336 13.41 3.02 -3.36
CA MET A 336 13.74 3.28 -4.76
C MET A 336 13.64 4.77 -5.06
N ALA A 337 14.39 5.24 -6.06
CA ALA A 337 14.18 6.57 -6.59
C ALA A 337 12.79 6.64 -7.25
N LEU A 338 12.05 7.69 -6.97
CA LEU A 338 10.80 8.07 -7.63
C LEU A 338 11.06 9.06 -8.77
N SER A 339 12.18 9.78 -8.76
CA SER A 339 12.65 10.50 -9.95
C SER A 339 12.94 9.53 -11.10
N ASP A 340 12.73 9.99 -12.33
CA ASP A 340 12.89 9.20 -13.54
C ASP A 340 13.40 10.07 -14.69
N ASP A 341 14.57 9.69 -15.23
CA ASP A 341 15.12 10.26 -16.46
C ASP A 341 14.60 9.53 -17.72
N PHE A 342 13.82 8.47 -17.53
CA PHE A 342 13.25 7.64 -18.58
C PHE A 342 14.31 7.01 -19.49
N ALA A 343 15.50 6.71 -18.97
CA ALA A 343 16.50 5.92 -19.68
C ALA A 343 16.03 4.47 -19.90
N THR A 344 15.22 3.93 -18.98
CA THR A 344 14.59 2.60 -19.08
C THR A 344 13.13 2.65 -18.63
N LEU A 345 12.27 1.81 -19.23
CA LEU A 345 10.88 1.71 -18.82
C LEU A 345 10.76 0.87 -17.54
N GLN A 346 10.47 1.51 -16.41
CA GLN A 346 10.33 0.87 -15.09
C GLN A 346 8.87 0.55 -14.76
N LEU A 347 8.18 -0.12 -15.69
CA LEU A 347 6.78 -0.53 -15.53
C LEU A 347 6.67 -1.75 -14.59
N GLY A 348 5.81 -1.65 -13.59
CA GLY A 348 5.60 -2.65 -12.53
C GLY A 348 6.51 -2.53 -11.31
N THR A 349 7.58 -1.74 -11.40
CA THR A 349 8.45 -1.43 -10.25
C THR A 349 8.19 -0.01 -9.75
N LYS A 350 8.42 1.01 -10.59
CA LYS A 350 8.15 2.42 -10.25
C LYS A 350 6.77 2.86 -10.69
N TRP A 351 6.41 2.52 -11.93
CA TRP A 351 5.19 2.96 -12.58
C TRP A 351 4.19 1.83 -12.72
N SER A 352 2.91 2.10 -12.47
CA SER A 352 1.83 1.16 -12.80
C SER A 352 0.62 1.91 -13.34
N PHE A 353 -0.09 1.26 -14.27
CA PHE A 353 -1.34 1.78 -14.78
C PHE A 353 -2.48 1.51 -13.79
N PHE A 354 -3.42 2.44 -13.71
CA PHE A 354 -4.72 2.20 -13.08
C PHE A 354 -5.67 1.51 -14.08
N ARG A 355 -6.15 0.31 -13.73
CA ARG A 355 -7.07 -0.52 -14.55
C ARG A 355 -6.67 -0.59 -16.03
N PRO A 356 -5.46 -1.07 -16.37
CA PRO A 356 -5.05 -1.18 -17.76
C PRO A 356 -5.93 -2.16 -18.54
N ALA A 357 -6.16 -1.87 -19.81
CA ALA A 357 -6.62 -2.87 -20.76
C ALA A 357 -5.52 -3.92 -21.02
N PRO A 358 -5.83 -5.09 -21.61
CA PRO A 358 -4.82 -6.11 -21.90
C PRO A 358 -3.63 -5.62 -22.75
N ASP A 359 -3.85 -4.63 -23.62
CA ASP A 359 -2.86 -4.02 -24.51
C ASP A 359 -2.26 -2.72 -23.97
N GLU A 360 -2.53 -2.35 -22.70
CA GLU A 360 -2.17 -1.03 -22.18
C GLU A 360 -0.66 -0.76 -22.22
N ALA A 361 0.16 -1.79 -22.03
CA ALA A 361 1.61 -1.66 -22.08
C ALA A 361 2.12 -1.12 -23.43
N ALA A 362 1.39 -1.34 -24.53
CA ALA A 362 1.74 -0.80 -25.85
C ALA A 362 1.56 0.72 -25.96
N ARG A 363 0.92 1.37 -24.97
CA ARG A 363 0.76 2.83 -24.90
C ARG A 363 2.00 3.55 -24.38
N VAL A 364 2.98 2.83 -23.82
CA VAL A 364 4.19 3.41 -23.25
C VAL A 364 5.44 2.86 -23.89
N ARG A 365 6.40 3.75 -24.14
CA ARG A 365 7.75 3.41 -24.58
C ARG A 365 8.72 4.46 -24.07
N VAL A 366 9.99 4.08 -23.95
CA VAL A 366 11.07 5.03 -23.68
C VAL A 366 11.96 5.16 -24.90
N GLN A 367 12.35 6.39 -25.24
CA GLN A 367 13.30 6.69 -26.30
C GLN A 367 13.94 8.04 -26.00
N ASP A 368 15.25 8.18 -26.20
CA ASP A 368 15.98 9.45 -26.04
C ASP A 368 15.75 10.12 -24.67
N ASN A 369 15.77 9.32 -23.59
CA ASN A 369 15.50 9.75 -22.20
C ASN A 369 14.14 10.46 -22.04
N ALA A 370 13.14 9.97 -22.77
CA ALA A 370 11.77 10.43 -22.69
C ALA A 370 10.80 9.25 -22.61
N LEU A 371 9.83 9.35 -21.70
CA LEU A 371 8.67 8.48 -21.71
C LEU A 371 7.65 9.05 -22.69
N PHE A 372 7.32 8.24 -23.69
CA PHE A 372 6.27 8.51 -24.64
C PHE A 372 5.02 7.75 -24.21
N LEU A 373 3.94 8.48 -23.91
CA LEU A 373 2.66 7.92 -23.46
C LEU A 373 1.56 8.33 -24.44
N ARG A 374 1.00 7.35 -25.15
CA ARG A 374 -0.16 7.56 -26.03
C ARG A 374 -1.37 8.02 -25.22
N GLY A 375 -2.20 8.89 -25.77
CA GLY A 375 -3.45 9.30 -25.13
C GLY A 375 -4.50 8.18 -25.10
N LYS A 376 -5.30 8.12 -24.02
CA LYS A 376 -6.52 7.27 -23.93
C LYS A 376 -7.59 8.04 -23.17
N GLY A 377 -8.83 7.84 -23.58
CA GLY A 377 -9.96 8.57 -23.03
C GLY A 377 -9.85 10.07 -23.24
N LEU A 378 -10.68 10.80 -22.50
CA LEU A 378 -10.77 12.26 -22.57
C LEU A 378 -10.14 12.95 -21.34
N ALA A 379 -9.96 12.20 -20.25
CA ALA A 379 -9.47 12.69 -18.96
C ALA A 379 -8.86 11.52 -18.16
N PRO A 380 -8.15 11.77 -17.04
CA PRO A 380 -7.62 10.70 -16.19
C PRO A 380 -8.67 9.64 -15.81
N SER A 381 -9.92 10.04 -15.60
CA SER A 381 -11.05 9.15 -15.27
C SER A 381 -11.37 8.09 -16.32
N THR A 382 -10.93 8.29 -17.57
CA THR A 382 -11.22 7.39 -18.71
C THR A 382 -9.95 6.91 -19.42
N GLY A 383 -8.77 7.28 -18.90
CA GLY A 383 -7.50 7.20 -19.62
C GLY A 383 -6.45 6.24 -19.05
N SER A 384 -6.72 5.57 -17.92
CA SER A 384 -5.75 4.70 -17.23
C SER A 384 -4.40 5.40 -17.00
N PRO A 385 -4.33 6.38 -16.08
CA PRO A 385 -3.11 7.15 -15.84
C PRO A 385 -1.96 6.25 -15.36
N LEU A 386 -0.73 6.72 -15.58
CA LEU A 386 0.49 6.06 -15.14
C LEU A 386 0.91 6.66 -13.79
N LEU A 387 0.89 5.85 -12.75
CA LEU A 387 0.97 6.28 -11.37
C LEU A 387 2.19 5.68 -10.68
N LEU A 388 2.72 6.37 -9.67
CA LEU A 388 3.72 5.85 -8.74
C LEU A 388 3.20 5.90 -7.31
N THR A 389 3.90 5.29 -6.36
CA THR A 389 3.53 5.34 -4.95
C THR A 389 4.47 6.26 -4.18
N ALA A 390 3.92 7.31 -3.57
CA ALA A 390 4.64 8.23 -2.70
C ALA A 390 4.35 7.90 -1.23
N GLY A 391 5.37 8.01 -0.38
CA GLY A 391 5.27 7.64 1.04
C GLY A 391 5.53 8.76 2.05
N ASP A 392 5.89 9.97 1.60
CA ASP A 392 6.12 11.12 2.48
C ASP A 392 4.86 12.00 2.60
N THR A 393 4.66 12.60 3.76
CA THR A 393 3.50 13.47 4.06
C THR A 393 3.51 14.80 3.29
N SER A 394 4.67 15.19 2.77
CA SER A 394 4.85 16.35 1.90
C SER A 394 5.85 16.02 0.81
N TYR A 395 5.51 16.35 -0.43
CA TYR A 395 6.35 16.09 -1.58
C TYR A 395 6.03 17.03 -2.75
N ARG A 396 6.96 17.07 -3.69
CA ARG A 396 6.82 17.76 -4.96
C ARG A 396 7.21 16.83 -6.09
N PHE A 397 6.47 16.91 -7.19
CA PHE A 397 6.87 16.27 -8.43
C PHE A 397 6.71 17.22 -9.61
N GLU A 398 7.63 17.14 -10.56
CA GLU A 398 7.68 18.00 -11.74
C GLU A 398 8.17 17.25 -12.97
N CYS A 399 7.72 17.67 -14.15
CA CYS A 399 8.03 17.01 -15.41
C CYS A 399 8.01 18.00 -16.56
N ASP A 400 8.92 17.83 -17.52
CA ASP A 400 8.84 18.49 -18.83
C ASP A 400 7.87 17.69 -19.71
N ILE A 401 6.86 18.36 -20.26
CA ILE A 401 5.79 17.74 -21.04
C ILE A 401 5.72 18.41 -22.41
N GLU A 402 5.67 17.58 -23.45
CA GLU A 402 5.51 18.00 -24.84
C GLU A 402 4.38 17.20 -25.49
N LEU A 403 3.46 17.90 -26.15
CA LEU A 403 2.26 17.32 -26.75
C LEU A 403 2.44 17.10 -28.25
N ALA A 404 1.99 15.96 -28.75
CA ALA A 404 1.62 15.84 -30.15
C ALA A 404 0.41 16.75 -30.47
N PRO A 405 0.24 17.19 -31.74
CA PRO A 405 -0.93 17.97 -32.15
C PRO A 405 -2.25 17.32 -31.75
N GLY A 406 -3.13 18.09 -31.12
CA GLY A 406 -4.45 17.63 -30.65
C GLY A 406 -4.44 16.86 -29.32
N GLY A 407 -3.27 16.61 -28.73
CA GLY A 407 -3.15 15.91 -27.45
C GLY A 407 -3.45 16.78 -26.23
N THR A 408 -3.72 16.13 -25.11
CA THR A 408 -3.79 16.73 -23.77
C THR A 408 -2.98 15.89 -22.81
N ALA A 409 -2.15 16.50 -21.96
CA ALA A 409 -1.41 15.77 -20.93
C ALA A 409 -1.19 16.62 -19.69
N GLY A 410 -0.77 15.99 -18.60
CA GLY A 410 -0.50 16.70 -17.36
C GLY A 410 -0.04 15.83 -16.21
N LEU A 411 -0.05 16.46 -15.04
CA LEU A 411 0.31 15.85 -13.76
C LEU A 411 -0.94 15.72 -12.88
N VAL A 412 -1.09 14.58 -12.21
CA VAL A 412 -2.27 14.25 -11.41
C VAL A 412 -1.89 13.69 -10.05
N LEU A 413 -2.72 13.96 -9.05
CA LEU A 413 -2.86 13.22 -7.80
C LEU A 413 -4.16 12.41 -7.89
N PHE A 414 -4.04 11.09 -7.99
CA PHE A 414 -5.11 10.19 -8.40
C PHE A 414 -5.40 9.16 -7.33
N TYR A 415 -6.60 9.23 -6.73
CA TYR A 415 -7.09 8.18 -5.83
C TYR A 415 -7.81 7.10 -6.67
N ASP A 416 -8.83 7.51 -7.43
CA ASP A 416 -9.50 6.66 -8.41
C ASP A 416 -10.10 7.50 -9.56
N ASP A 417 -10.88 6.86 -10.45
CA ASP A 417 -11.48 7.52 -11.62
C ASP A 417 -12.59 8.53 -11.28
N LYS A 418 -13.00 8.64 -10.02
CA LYS A 418 -14.00 9.61 -9.55
C LYS A 418 -13.44 10.65 -8.58
N LEU A 419 -12.28 10.40 -7.98
CA LEU A 419 -11.67 11.31 -7.02
C LEU A 419 -10.18 11.50 -7.33
N TYR A 420 -9.87 12.59 -8.02
CA TYR A 420 -8.51 13.00 -8.36
C TYR A 420 -8.43 14.51 -8.56
N ALA A 421 -7.21 15.05 -8.51
CA ALA A 421 -6.93 16.46 -8.72
C ALA A 421 -5.66 16.63 -9.54
N GLY A 422 -5.57 17.67 -10.35
CA GLY A 422 -4.42 17.83 -11.24
C GLY A 422 -4.50 19.03 -12.16
N LEU A 423 -3.41 19.26 -12.87
CA LEU A 423 -3.31 20.26 -13.91
C LEU A 423 -2.70 19.60 -15.15
N GLY A 424 -3.40 19.75 -16.28
CA GLY A 424 -2.85 19.49 -17.59
C GLY A 424 -3.09 20.64 -18.53
N PHE A 425 -2.83 20.39 -19.82
CA PHE A 425 -2.95 21.40 -20.86
C PHE A 425 -3.11 20.75 -22.23
N ASP A 426 -3.74 21.51 -23.12
CA ASP A 426 -3.62 21.39 -24.57
C ASP A 426 -2.79 22.58 -25.11
N ALA A 427 -2.64 22.68 -26.43
CA ALA A 427 -1.83 23.73 -27.06
C ALA A 427 -2.32 25.17 -26.79
N VAL A 428 -3.56 25.36 -26.33
CA VAL A 428 -4.20 26.68 -26.21
C VAL A 428 -4.76 26.92 -24.80
N ARG A 429 -5.10 25.86 -24.05
CA ARG A 429 -5.77 25.95 -22.75
C ARG A 429 -5.13 25.03 -21.72
N PHE A 430 -5.18 25.46 -20.46
CA PHE A 430 -5.02 24.54 -19.34
C PHE A 430 -6.27 23.66 -19.19
N VAL A 431 -6.11 22.52 -18.53
CA VAL A 431 -7.18 21.59 -18.17
C VAL A 431 -7.08 21.34 -16.67
N THR A 432 -8.03 21.88 -15.92
CA THR A 432 -8.04 21.77 -14.44
C THR A 432 -8.91 20.60 -14.00
N HIS A 433 -8.36 19.75 -13.13
CA HIS A 433 -9.07 18.62 -12.53
C HIS A 433 -9.26 18.85 -11.04
N GLN A 434 -10.52 18.82 -10.59
CA GLN A 434 -10.88 18.98 -9.19
C GLN A 434 -11.98 18.00 -8.82
N TYR A 435 -11.83 17.29 -7.69
CA TYR A 435 -12.83 16.32 -7.21
C TYR A 435 -13.18 15.25 -8.27
N GLY A 436 -12.22 14.93 -9.13
CA GLY A 436 -12.36 14.00 -10.26
C GLY A 436 -13.11 14.54 -11.48
N ILE A 437 -13.37 15.85 -11.54
CA ILE A 437 -14.12 16.49 -12.62
C ILE A 437 -13.25 17.56 -13.29
N GLU A 438 -13.31 17.62 -14.63
CA GLU A 438 -12.75 18.73 -15.39
C GLU A 438 -13.61 19.99 -15.19
N ARG A 439 -13.01 21.13 -14.84
CA ARG A 439 -13.78 22.36 -14.55
C ARG A 439 -13.49 23.52 -15.49
N ALA A 440 -12.36 24.19 -15.28
CA ALA A 440 -12.00 25.40 -16.01
C ALA A 440 -10.91 25.09 -17.04
N ARG A 441 -11.00 25.76 -18.20
CA ARG A 441 -9.99 25.75 -19.24
C ARG A 441 -9.43 27.16 -19.53
N PRO A 442 -8.67 27.76 -18.59
CA PRO A 442 -8.08 29.09 -18.81
C PRO A 442 -7.03 29.03 -19.92
N VAL A 443 -6.68 30.21 -20.47
CA VAL A 443 -5.69 30.33 -21.54
C VAL A 443 -4.34 29.79 -21.09
N ASN A 444 -3.72 28.95 -21.92
CA ASN A 444 -2.35 28.47 -21.75
C ASN A 444 -1.39 29.37 -22.56
N PRO A 445 -0.48 30.12 -21.92
CA PRO A 445 0.46 30.99 -22.61
C PRO A 445 1.71 30.27 -23.14
N HIS A 446 1.94 28.99 -22.80
CA HIS A 446 3.19 28.27 -23.10
C HIS A 446 3.10 27.39 -24.37
N GLY A 447 1.92 27.24 -24.97
CA GLY A 447 1.74 26.37 -26.13
C GLY A 447 1.80 24.87 -25.79
N GLY A 448 2.28 24.06 -26.73
CA GLY A 448 2.31 22.59 -26.63
C GLY A 448 3.47 22.01 -25.80
N ARG A 449 4.30 22.84 -25.17
CA ARG A 449 5.43 22.40 -24.35
C ARG A 449 5.54 23.25 -23.09
N MET A 450 5.63 22.62 -21.93
CA MET A 450 5.91 23.31 -20.68
C MET A 450 6.48 22.36 -19.63
N ARG A 451 7.07 22.94 -18.59
CA ARG A 451 7.34 22.22 -17.35
C ARG A 451 6.22 22.45 -16.35
N LEU A 452 5.67 21.36 -15.82
CA LEU A 452 4.66 21.39 -14.77
C LEU A 452 5.24 20.92 -13.45
N ARG A 453 4.77 21.50 -12.35
CA ARG A 453 5.11 21.12 -10.98
C ARG A 453 3.86 21.04 -10.13
N VAL A 454 3.71 19.93 -9.41
CA VAL A 454 2.72 19.73 -8.37
C VAL A 454 3.44 19.67 -7.03
N THR A 455 2.98 20.43 -6.04
CA THR A 455 3.47 20.34 -4.65
C THR A 455 2.30 20.00 -3.76
N ASN A 456 2.39 18.86 -3.07
CA ASN A 456 1.47 18.44 -2.02
C ASN A 456 2.18 18.65 -0.67
N ARG A 457 1.74 19.63 0.12
CA ARG A 457 2.24 19.85 1.48
C ARG A 457 1.12 19.57 2.45
N ARG A 458 1.18 18.41 3.12
CA ARG A 458 0.18 18.00 4.11
C ARG A 458 -1.27 18.18 3.61
N HIS A 459 -1.55 17.66 2.41
CA HIS A 459 -2.84 17.76 1.69
C HIS A 459 -3.15 19.10 1.00
N ILE A 460 -2.29 20.12 1.16
CA ILE A 460 -2.44 21.37 0.43
C ILE A 460 -1.67 21.28 -0.89
N VAL A 461 -2.41 21.24 -1.98
CA VAL A 461 -1.89 21.06 -3.34
C VAL A 461 -1.81 22.39 -4.07
N SER A 462 -0.64 22.67 -4.64
CA SER A 462 -0.42 23.81 -5.53
C SER A 462 0.24 23.38 -6.84
N PHE A 463 -0.07 24.13 -7.90
CA PHE A 463 0.45 23.89 -9.24
C PHE A 463 1.31 25.07 -9.68
N HIS A 464 2.42 24.78 -10.35
CA HIS A 464 3.26 25.80 -10.98
C HIS A 464 3.57 25.40 -12.42
N THR A 465 3.68 26.40 -13.29
CA THR A 465 3.94 26.24 -14.72
C THR A 465 5.18 27.03 -15.12
N SER A 466 5.89 26.55 -16.13
CA SER A 466 7.05 27.23 -16.70
C SER A 466 7.18 26.95 -18.20
N GLY A 467 7.28 28.02 -18.99
CA GLY A 467 7.52 27.95 -20.44
C GLY A 467 9.00 28.02 -20.83
N ASP A 468 9.91 28.28 -19.87
CA ASP A 468 11.34 28.52 -20.10
C ASP A 468 12.26 27.43 -19.52
N GLY A 469 11.72 26.22 -19.36
CA GLY A 469 12.46 25.05 -18.84
C GLY A 469 12.65 25.06 -17.32
N GLY A 470 11.84 25.81 -16.58
CA GLY A 470 11.89 25.91 -15.13
C GLY A 470 12.82 27.01 -14.60
N ARG A 471 13.27 27.95 -15.44
CA ARG A 471 14.05 29.12 -15.00
C ARG A 471 13.15 30.10 -14.25
N THR A 472 11.93 30.30 -14.72
CA THR A 472 10.88 31.05 -14.03
C THR A 472 9.66 30.16 -13.80
N TRP A 473 8.98 30.37 -12.68
CA TRP A 473 7.79 29.62 -12.29
C TRP A 473 6.63 30.57 -11.99
N LEU A 474 5.51 30.33 -12.67
CA LEU A 474 4.24 30.99 -12.34
C LEU A 474 3.40 30.02 -11.51
N LYS A 475 3.02 30.46 -10.30
CA LYS A 475 2.04 29.74 -9.49
C LYS A 475 0.67 29.86 -10.17
N PHE A 476 0.03 28.73 -10.42
CA PHE A 476 -1.33 28.69 -10.91
C PHE A 476 -2.27 29.22 -9.83
N ASP A 477 -3.26 30.01 -10.22
CA ASP A 477 -4.14 30.77 -9.32
C ASP A 477 -5.12 29.92 -8.51
N ARG A 478 -5.11 28.60 -8.71
CA ARG A 478 -6.01 27.62 -8.11
C ARG A 478 -5.22 26.46 -7.49
N GLY A 479 -5.50 26.17 -6.22
CA GLY A 479 -4.98 25.00 -5.50
C GLY A 479 -6.09 24.01 -5.14
N MET A 480 -5.73 22.96 -4.41
CA MET A 480 -6.67 21.95 -3.88
C MET A 480 -6.34 21.59 -2.43
N GLU A 481 -7.36 21.19 -1.68
CA GLU A 481 -7.24 20.50 -0.40
C GLU A 481 -7.68 19.06 -0.65
N VAL A 482 -6.84 18.08 -0.30
CA VAL A 482 -7.04 16.66 -0.66
C VAL A 482 -7.12 15.72 0.53
N SER A 483 -7.30 16.22 1.76
CA SER A 483 -7.37 15.40 2.97
C SER A 483 -8.48 14.35 2.90
N GLY A 484 -9.58 14.65 2.20
CA GLY A 484 -10.70 13.74 1.95
C GLY A 484 -10.51 12.74 0.80
N TYR A 485 -9.33 12.63 0.19
CA TYR A 485 -9.09 11.75 -0.97
C TYR A 485 -8.64 10.37 -0.51
N HIS A 486 -9.52 9.68 0.21
CA HIS A 486 -9.26 8.38 0.83
C HIS A 486 -10.53 7.51 0.95
N HIS A 487 -10.33 6.28 1.39
CA HIS A 487 -11.36 5.24 1.47
C HIS A 487 -12.58 5.59 2.34
N ASN A 488 -12.42 6.30 3.46
CA ASN A 488 -13.55 6.66 4.31
C ASN A 488 -14.49 7.70 3.66
N VAL A 489 -14.03 8.43 2.63
CA VAL A 489 -14.86 9.37 1.87
C VAL A 489 -15.36 8.73 0.57
N ARG A 490 -14.47 8.02 -0.13
CA ARG A 490 -14.70 7.56 -1.50
C ARG A 490 -15.04 6.07 -1.61
N GLY A 491 -14.71 5.26 -0.61
CA GLY A 491 -14.69 3.81 -0.68
C GLY A 491 -13.46 3.27 -1.43
N GLY A 492 -13.41 1.94 -1.60
CA GLY A 492 -12.21 1.25 -2.08
C GLY A 492 -11.11 1.21 -1.00
N PHE A 493 -9.92 0.77 -1.36
CA PHE A 493 -8.78 0.64 -0.43
C PHE A 493 -7.48 1.14 -1.07
N LEU A 494 -7.59 2.26 -1.79
CA LEU A 494 -6.50 2.85 -2.58
C LEU A 494 -5.80 3.98 -1.79
N MET A 495 -4.89 4.67 -2.47
CA MET A 495 -4.15 5.83 -1.97
C MET A 495 -4.17 6.98 -2.98
N LEU A 496 -3.84 8.19 -2.56
CA LEU A 496 -3.68 9.33 -3.46
C LEU A 496 -2.30 9.31 -4.12
N ARG A 497 -2.24 8.91 -5.39
CA ARG A 497 -0.99 8.65 -6.11
C ARG A 497 -0.59 9.80 -7.03
N PRO A 498 0.66 10.29 -7.00
CA PRO A 498 1.16 11.16 -8.06
C PRO A 498 1.33 10.38 -9.36
N GLY A 499 1.11 11.04 -10.49
CA GLY A 499 1.24 10.39 -11.78
C GLY A 499 1.15 11.32 -12.98
N LEU A 500 1.28 10.67 -14.13
CA LEU A 500 1.25 11.24 -15.46
C LEU A 500 -0.04 10.78 -16.15
N TYR A 501 -0.62 11.65 -16.97
CA TYR A 501 -1.71 11.24 -17.85
C TYR A 501 -1.56 11.87 -19.23
N ALA A 502 -1.99 11.13 -20.25
CA ALA A 502 -2.21 11.63 -21.60
C ALA A 502 -3.61 11.22 -22.06
N ALA A 503 -4.33 12.14 -22.67
CA ALA A 503 -5.69 11.98 -23.15
C ALA A 503 -5.84 12.59 -24.55
N GLY A 504 -6.92 12.21 -25.25
CA GLY A 504 -7.14 12.62 -26.63
C GLY A 504 -6.23 11.89 -27.63
N PRO A 505 -6.26 12.30 -28.91
CA PRO A 505 -5.42 11.71 -29.94
C PRO A 505 -3.94 12.07 -29.75
N GLY A 506 -3.05 11.18 -30.20
CA GLY A 506 -1.61 11.43 -30.20
C GLY A 506 -0.89 10.89 -28.97
N GLU A 507 0.36 11.33 -28.80
CA GLU A 507 1.28 10.90 -27.77
C GLU A 507 1.85 12.13 -27.06
N ALA A 508 2.08 12.02 -25.75
CA ALA A 508 2.79 13.04 -24.99
C ALA A 508 4.16 12.50 -24.59
N ALA A 509 5.19 13.33 -24.75
CA ALA A 509 6.54 13.04 -24.29
C ALA A 509 6.77 13.69 -22.92
N PHE A 510 7.20 12.88 -21.97
CA PHE A 510 7.53 13.25 -20.60
C PHE A 510 9.04 13.11 -20.41
N ARG A 511 9.69 14.13 -19.86
CA ARG A 511 11.14 14.15 -19.61
C ARG A 511 11.44 14.72 -18.23
N ASN A 512 12.58 14.33 -17.67
CA ASN A 512 13.10 14.86 -16.40
C ASN A 512 12.05 14.83 -15.28
N PHE A 513 11.37 13.69 -15.09
CA PHE A 513 10.45 13.55 -13.98
C PHE A 513 11.26 13.60 -12.68
N ARG A 514 11.06 14.66 -11.89
CA ARG A 514 11.74 14.81 -10.60
C ARG A 514 10.73 14.71 -9.49
N PHE A 515 10.96 13.78 -8.59
CA PHE A 515 10.27 13.71 -7.31
C PHE A 515 11.18 14.25 -6.21
N THR A 516 10.61 14.89 -5.20
CA THR A 516 11.35 15.30 -4.01
C THR A 516 10.41 15.28 -2.82
N ALA A 517 10.68 14.44 -1.83
CA ALA A 517 10.05 14.55 -0.53
C ALA A 517 10.51 15.84 0.16
N LEU A 518 9.56 16.53 0.78
CA LEU A 518 9.80 17.81 1.43
C LEU A 518 9.81 17.62 2.95
N ALA A 519 10.60 18.42 3.66
CA ALA A 519 10.54 18.45 5.12
C ALA A 519 9.13 18.81 5.60
N ALA A 520 8.75 18.26 6.75
CA ALA A 520 7.56 18.68 7.48
C ALA A 520 7.86 20.05 8.09
N GLU A 521 7.43 21.12 7.42
CA GLU A 521 7.40 22.49 7.95
C GLU A 521 6.10 22.74 8.72
#